data_AF-A0A2E4TFR3-F1
#
_entry.id   AF-A0A2E4TFR3-F1
#
_cell.length_a   1.000
_cell.length_b   1.000
_cell.length_c   1.000
_cell.angle_alpha   90.00
_cell.angle_beta   90.00
_cell.angle_gamma   90.00
#
_symmetry.space_group_name_H-M   'P 1'
#
loop_
_entity.id
_entity.type
_entity.pdbx_description
1 polymer ?
#
loop_
_entity_poly.entity_id
_entity_poly.type
_entity_poly.pdbx_seq_one_letter_code
_entity_poly.pdbx_strand_id
1 'polypeptide(L)'
;ACKKVINGDILINNIYDLNYDDALHQLTKINGVGRKVADCILTYGYHRKDVFAVDRWVRRGLINKLGYSEKLQNDKLSIKARKKYGNESSYIQQYIFFGEKS
;
A
#
# COMPACT_ATOMS: atom_id res chain seq x y z
N ALA A 1 -15.93 7.36 8.51
CA ALA A 1 -15.40 7.67 7.17
C ALA A 1 -16.24 8.71 6.44
N CYS A 2 -17.49 8.41 6.04
CA CYS A 2 -18.30 9.30 5.18
C CYS A 2 -18.46 10.74 5.70
N LYS A 3 -18.69 10.94 7.00
CA LYS A 3 -18.80 12.29 7.60
C LYS A 3 -17.54 13.15 7.36
N LYS A 4 -16.34 12.58 7.52
CA LYS A 4 -15.07 13.29 7.30
C LYS A 4 -14.85 13.66 5.83
N VAL A 5 -15.40 12.87 4.92
CA VAL A 5 -15.35 13.15 3.47
C VAL A 5 -16.33 14.25 3.12
N ILE A 6 -17.58 14.14 3.58
CA ILE A 6 -18.65 15.12 3.32
C ILE A 6 -18.30 16.50 3.89
N ASN A 7 -17.69 16.53 5.07
CA ASN A 7 -17.30 17.79 5.73
C ASN A 7 -16.03 18.43 5.15
N GLY A 8 -15.35 17.79 4.19
CA GLY A 8 -14.11 18.30 3.62
C GLY A 8 -12.86 18.11 4.51
N ASP A 9 -12.99 17.43 5.67
CA ASP A 9 -11.86 17.12 6.55
C ASP A 9 -10.80 16.23 5.88
N ILE A 10 -11.20 15.54 4.81
CA ILE A 10 -10.34 14.72 3.96
C ILE A 10 -10.54 15.12 2.51
N LEU A 11 -9.52 15.75 1.95
CA LEU A 11 -9.47 16.15 0.55
C LEU A 11 -9.08 14.95 -0.33
N ILE A 12 -10.05 14.08 -0.62
CA ILE A 12 -9.90 12.88 -1.46
C ILE A 12 -9.27 13.23 -2.82
N ASN A 13 -9.70 14.32 -3.45
CA ASN A 13 -9.25 14.71 -4.79
C ASN A 13 -7.75 15.01 -4.86
N ASN A 14 -7.15 15.49 -3.76
CA ASN A 14 -5.74 15.90 -3.75
C ASN A 14 -4.79 14.74 -3.42
N ILE A 15 -5.31 13.57 -3.01
CA ILE A 15 -4.48 12.42 -2.65
C ILE A 15 -3.61 11.96 -3.82
N TYR A 16 -4.07 12.17 -5.06
CA TYR A 16 -3.31 11.84 -6.26
C TYR A 16 -1.98 12.61 -6.35
N ASP A 17 -2.00 13.90 -6.00
CA ASP A 17 -0.87 14.83 -6.17
C ASP A 17 0.12 14.81 -5.00
N LEU A 18 -0.27 14.23 -3.87
CA LEU A 18 0.58 14.13 -2.69
C LEU A 18 1.73 13.14 -2.90
N ASN A 19 2.88 13.37 -2.26
CA ASN A 19 3.85 12.29 -2.09
C ASN A 19 3.23 11.16 -1.24
N TYR A 20 3.82 9.96 -1.27
CA TYR A 20 3.28 8.81 -0.55
C TYR A 20 3.06 9.06 0.94
N ASP A 21 4.01 9.70 1.63
CA ASP A 21 3.95 9.84 3.08
C ASP A 21 2.79 10.78 3.49
N ASP A 22 2.59 11.85 2.72
CA ASP A 22 1.45 12.75 2.89
C ASP A 22 0.13 12.06 2.53
N ALA A 23 0.09 11.31 1.43
CA ALA A 23 -1.09 10.55 1.02
C ALA A 23 -1.49 9.50 2.07
N LEU A 24 -0.51 8.79 2.60
CA LEU A 24 -0.66 7.82 3.70
C LEU A 24 -1.20 8.52 4.95
N HIS A 25 -0.58 9.65 5.35
CA HIS A 25 -1.02 10.41 6.51
C HIS A 25 -2.48 10.87 6.37
N GLN A 26 -2.89 11.42 5.22
CA GLN A 26 -4.27 11.83 4.97
C GLN A 26 -5.26 10.67 5.11
N LEU A 27 -4.96 9.51 4.52
CA LEU A 27 -5.82 8.33 4.60
C LEU A 27 -5.93 7.79 6.04
N THR A 28 -4.83 7.79 6.79
CA THR A 28 -4.82 7.29 8.19
C THR A 28 -5.58 8.18 9.18
N LYS A 29 -5.97 9.40 8.80
CA LYS A 29 -6.91 10.21 9.59
C LYS A 29 -8.32 9.62 9.64
N ILE A 30 -8.66 8.67 8.77
CA ILE A 30 -9.94 7.96 8.82
C ILE A 30 -9.86 6.89 9.92
N ASN A 31 -10.74 6.98 10.92
CA ASN A 31 -10.85 5.94 11.94
C ASN A 31 -11.10 4.57 11.28
N GLY A 32 -10.24 3.60 11.59
CA GLY A 32 -10.26 2.25 11.00
C GLY A 32 -9.36 2.07 9.77
N VAL A 33 -8.75 3.13 9.24
CA VAL A 33 -7.77 3.05 8.15
C VAL A 33 -6.38 3.10 8.74
N GLY A 34 -5.79 1.93 8.96
CA GLY A 34 -4.36 1.79 9.26
C GLY A 34 -3.52 1.77 7.98
N ARG A 35 -2.20 1.71 8.15
CA ARG A 35 -1.23 1.73 7.03
C ARG A 35 -1.53 0.70 5.94
N LYS A 36 -1.77 -0.57 6.31
CA LYS A 36 -2.09 -1.63 5.35
C LYS A 36 -3.31 -1.30 4.50
N VAL A 37 -4.35 -0.69 5.10
CA VAL A 37 -5.59 -0.33 4.39
C VAL A 37 -5.33 0.88 3.49
N ALA A 38 -4.59 1.87 3.98
CA ALA A 38 -4.19 3.02 3.18
C ALA A 38 -3.34 2.62 1.96
N ASP A 39 -2.36 1.73 2.11
CA ASP A 39 -1.57 1.21 0.99
C ASP A 39 -2.47 0.52 -0.06
N CYS A 40 -3.48 -0.27 0.36
CA CYS A 40 -4.45 -0.86 -0.56
C CYS A 40 -5.28 0.22 -1.27
N ILE A 41 -5.75 1.25 -0.56
CA ILE A 41 -6.52 2.35 -1.17
C ILE A 41 -5.66 3.10 -2.21
N LEU A 42 -4.40 3.42 -1.89
CA LEU A 42 -3.49 4.08 -2.82
C LEU A 42 -3.20 3.21 -4.06
N THR A 43 -2.96 1.92 -3.86
CA THR A 43 -2.65 0.98 -4.94
C THR A 43 -3.86 0.76 -5.86
N TYR A 44 -5.01 0.40 -5.29
CA TYR A 44 -6.18 -0.05 -6.05
C TYR A 44 -7.18 1.06 -6.39
N GLY A 45 -7.34 2.04 -5.50
CA GLY A 45 -8.27 3.15 -5.67
C GLY A 45 -7.66 4.34 -6.43
N TYR A 46 -6.37 4.61 -6.24
CA TYR A 46 -5.67 5.73 -6.89
C TYR A 46 -4.66 5.30 -7.96
N HIS A 47 -4.52 4.00 -8.22
CA HIS A 47 -3.57 3.45 -9.19
C HIS A 47 -2.12 3.95 -8.99
N ARG A 48 -1.73 4.18 -7.73
CA ARG A 48 -0.41 4.70 -7.39
C ARG A 48 0.65 3.65 -7.62
N LYS A 49 1.65 4.01 -8.42
CA LYS A 49 2.68 3.07 -8.84
C LYS A 49 3.77 2.83 -7.78
N ASP A 50 3.99 3.86 -6.96
CA ASP A 50 5.01 3.96 -5.92
C ASP A 50 4.63 3.30 -4.57
N VAL A 51 3.59 2.45 -4.55
CA VAL A 51 3.05 1.81 -3.33
C VAL A 51 3.21 0.30 -3.38
N PHE A 52 3.54 -0.32 -2.24
CA PHE A 52 3.69 -1.77 -2.12
C PHE A 52 2.77 -2.34 -1.04
N ALA A 53 1.51 -2.61 -1.39
CA ALA A 53 0.54 -3.19 -0.46
C ALA A 53 0.85 -4.67 -0.15
N VAL A 54 1.07 -5.00 1.12
CA VAL A 54 1.37 -6.38 1.56
C VAL A 54 0.13 -7.05 2.16
N ASP A 55 -0.44 -8.02 1.42
CA ASP A 55 -1.45 -8.96 1.92
C ASP A 55 -0.86 -10.35 2.18
N ARG A 56 -1.70 -11.34 2.48
CA ARG A 56 -1.27 -12.71 2.77
C ARG A 56 -0.55 -13.41 1.60
N TRP A 57 -0.95 -13.16 0.35
CA TRP A 57 -0.38 -13.79 -0.84
C TRP A 57 0.92 -13.10 -1.23
N VAL A 58 0.90 -11.76 -1.26
CA VAL A 58 2.09 -10.95 -1.51
C VAL A 58 3.18 -11.23 -0.48
N ARG A 59 2.81 -11.32 0.81
CA ARG A 59 3.74 -11.71 1.88
C ARG A 59 4.38 -13.06 1.60
N ARG A 60 3.58 -14.05 1.20
CA ARG A 60 4.08 -15.39 0.89
C ARG A 60 5.08 -15.36 -0.27
N GLY A 61 4.79 -14.64 -1.35
CA GLY A 61 5.73 -14.49 -2.46
C GLY A 61 7.01 -13.72 -2.07
N LEU A 62 6.90 -12.65 -1.28
CA LEU A 62 8.07 -11.93 -0.75
C LEU A 62 9.00 -12.86 0.04
N ILE A 63 8.46 -13.70 0.90
CA ILE A 63 9.24 -14.62 1.74
C ILE A 63 9.77 -15.80 0.92
N ASN A 64 8.88 -16.52 0.25
CA ASN A 64 9.19 -17.81 -0.36
C ASN A 64 9.91 -17.70 -1.71
N LYS A 65 9.70 -16.60 -2.46
CA LYS A 65 10.30 -16.42 -3.80
C LYS A 65 11.40 -15.38 -3.82
N LEU A 66 11.27 -14.34 -3.00
CA LEU A 66 12.18 -13.18 -3.02
C LEU A 66 13.13 -13.11 -1.82
N GLY A 67 13.10 -14.11 -0.92
CA GLY A 67 14.07 -14.26 0.17
C GLY A 67 13.92 -13.24 1.30
N TYR A 68 12.75 -12.60 1.45
CA TYR A 68 12.51 -11.69 2.57
C TYR A 68 12.35 -12.48 3.87
N SER A 69 12.86 -11.93 4.97
CA SER A 69 12.75 -12.58 6.28
C SER A 69 11.29 -12.65 6.77
N GLU A 70 10.86 -13.86 7.16
CA GLU A 70 9.55 -14.09 7.76
C GLU A 70 9.33 -13.34 9.08
N LYS A 71 10.40 -13.03 9.82
CA LYS A 71 10.33 -12.28 11.09
C LYS A 71 9.87 -10.82 10.89
N LEU A 72 9.86 -10.32 9.65
CA LEU A 72 9.41 -8.96 9.37
C LEU A 72 7.89 -8.86 9.36
N GLN A 73 7.38 -7.83 10.03
CA GLN A 73 5.97 -7.43 9.92
C GLN A 73 5.67 -6.85 8.54
N ASN A 74 4.40 -6.89 8.13
CA ASN A 74 3.96 -6.47 6.79
C ASN A 74 4.34 -5.02 6.48
N ASP A 75 4.27 -4.12 7.45
CA ASP A 75 4.65 -2.72 7.28
C ASP A 75 6.15 -2.56 6.95
N LYS A 76 7.00 -3.38 7.58
CA LYS A 76 8.44 -3.39 7.27
C LYS A 76 8.72 -4.02 5.91
N LEU A 77 7.95 -5.04 5.51
CA LEU A 77 8.02 -5.62 4.18
C LEU A 77 7.62 -4.59 3.11
N SER A 78 6.51 -3.86 3.31
CA SER A 78 6.04 -2.77 2.45
C SER A 78 7.14 -1.71 2.27
N ILE A 79 7.72 -1.19 3.37
CA ILE A 79 8.83 -0.21 3.30
C ILE A 79 10.00 -0.75 2.47
N LYS A 80 10.46 -1.97 2.77
CA LYS A 80 11.63 -2.54 2.10
C LYS A 80 11.37 -2.79 0.61
N ALA A 81 10.20 -3.33 0.27
CA ALA A 81 9.82 -3.59 -1.11
C ALA A 81 9.64 -2.27 -1.88
N ARG A 82 8.95 -1.29 -1.30
CA ARG A 82 8.81 0.06 -1.86
C ARG A 82 10.15 0.74 -2.11
N LYS A 83 11.07 0.68 -1.14
CA LYS A 83 12.42 1.24 -1.29
C LYS A 83 13.21 0.54 -2.41
N LYS A 84 13.02 -0.77 -2.59
CA LYS A 84 13.72 -1.56 -3.61
C LYS A 84 13.17 -1.32 -5.02
N TYR A 85 11.85 -1.22 -5.15
CA TYR A 85 11.18 -1.21 -6.46
C TYR A 85 10.70 0.16 -6.91
N GLY A 86 10.66 1.16 -6.02
CA GLY A 86 10.33 2.53 -6.35
C GLY A 86 8.97 2.64 -7.04
N ASN A 87 8.94 3.28 -8.22
CA ASN A 87 7.74 3.47 -9.01
C ASN A 87 7.18 2.17 -9.64
N GLU A 88 7.90 1.06 -9.59
CA GLU A 88 7.41 -0.23 -10.11
C GLU A 88 6.80 -1.11 -9.00
N SER A 89 6.69 -0.57 -7.78
CA SER A 89 6.25 -1.30 -6.60
C SER A 89 4.90 -1.97 -6.76
N SER A 90 3.89 -1.21 -7.22
CA SER A 90 2.53 -1.73 -7.38
C SER A 90 2.46 -2.83 -8.45
N TYR A 91 3.15 -2.66 -9.58
CA TYR A 91 3.18 -3.64 -10.64
C TYR A 91 3.81 -4.95 -10.18
N ILE A 92 4.96 -4.87 -9.53
CA ILE A 92 5.64 -6.06 -8.97
C ILE A 92 4.75 -6.74 -7.93
N GLN A 93 4.09 -5.96 -7.08
CA GLN A 93 3.13 -6.48 -6.12
C GLN A 93 1.97 -7.23 -6.80
N GLN A 94 1.43 -6.73 -7.91
CA GLN A 94 0.40 -7.41 -8.71
C GLN A 94 0.91 -8.72 -9.34
N TYR A 95 2.13 -8.72 -9.89
CA TYR A 95 2.74 -9.94 -10.45
C TYR A 95 2.94 -11.02 -9.38
N ILE A 96 3.43 -10.63 -8.20
CA ILE A 96 3.58 -11.57 -7.07
C ILE A 96 2.20 -12.10 -6.66
N PHE A 97 1.21 -11.22 -6.53
CA PHE A 97 -0.14 -11.62 -6.16
C PHE A 97 -0.73 -12.62 -7.16
N PHE A 98 -0.61 -12.35 -8.46
CA PHE A 98 -1.08 -13.25 -9.51
C PHE A 98 -0.35 -14.59 -9.48
N GLY A 99 0.98 -14.59 -9.37
CA GLY A 99 1.78 -15.82 -9.35
C GLY A 99 1.62 -16.67 -8.09
N GLU A 100 1.19 -16.09 -6.97
CA GLU A 100 0.94 -16.83 -5.72
C GLU A 100 -0.51 -17.28 -5.57
N LYS A 101 -1.47 -16.54 -6.13
CA LYS A 101 -2.90 -16.90 -6.06
C LYS A 101 -3.32 -17.89 -7.15
N SER A 102 -2.58 -17.96 -8.25
CA SER A 102 -2.74 -18.98 -9.31
C SER A 102 -2.16 -20.31 -8.88
#